data_AF-A0AA96TD83-F1
#
_entry.id   AF-A0AA96TD83-F1
#
_cell.length_a   1.000
_cell.length_b   1.000
_cell.length_c   1.000
_cell.angle_alpha   90.00
_cell.angle_beta   90.00
_cell.angle_gamma   90.00
#
_symmetry.space_group_name_H-M   'P 1'
#
loop_
_entity.id
_entity.type
_entity.pdbx_description
1 polymer ?
#
loop_
_entity_poly.entity_id
_entity_poly.type
_entity_poly.pdbx_seq_one_letter_code
_entity_poly.pdbx_strand_id
1 'polypeptide(L)'
;MKNFDFLMIYVLMDLIMIMIMILPSNLYYFHPLTMGLLLILYVIIITFKMNFILNNYWYSYILFLVMVGGLMILFMYFTSLMNNELFYFKLKYNIFHMMKLMIYSFFFIYMILSNNYLNYILNMNYFEMKNFNYFFEFNSNNMYKNLMMDFSLSMNLYMIIYLFLMMVSVVIICNKTKIPLRQMSLI
;
A
#
# COMPACT_ATOMS: atom_id res chain seq x y z
N MET A 1 -17.17 21.78 8.41
CA MET A 1 -17.80 20.63 7.71
C MET A 1 -16.76 19.81 6.94
N LYS A 2 -16.08 20.35 5.91
CA LYS A 2 -15.06 19.60 5.13
C LYS A 2 -14.00 18.85 5.97
N ASN A 3 -13.44 19.47 7.02
CA ASN A 3 -12.42 18.80 7.85
C ASN A 3 -12.99 17.67 8.72
N PHE A 4 -14.27 17.76 9.10
CA PHE A 4 -14.93 16.72 9.91
C PHE A 4 -15.27 15.50 9.04
N ASP A 5 -15.78 15.74 7.82
CA ASP A 5 -16.04 14.66 6.86
C ASP A 5 -14.74 13.95 6.46
N PHE A 6 -13.65 14.71 6.30
CA PHE A 6 -12.31 14.17 6.05
C PHE A 6 -11.80 13.31 7.21
N LEU A 7 -11.97 13.79 8.46
CA LEU A 7 -11.61 13.01 9.65
C LEU A 7 -12.41 11.71 9.74
N MET A 8 -13.71 11.75 9.43
CA MET A 8 -14.55 10.56 9.39
C MET A 8 -14.07 9.56 8.34
N ILE A 9 -13.73 10.02 7.14
CA ILE A 9 -13.15 9.15 6.10
C ILE A 9 -11.83 8.53 6.58
N TYR A 10 -10.97 9.29 7.26
CA TYR A 10 -9.70 8.79 7.79
C TYR A 10 -9.90 7.68 8.85
N VAL A 11 -10.81 7.91 9.80
CA VAL A 11 -11.17 6.92 10.83
C VAL A 11 -11.78 5.68 10.19
N LEU A 12 -12.64 5.82 9.17
CA LEU A 12 -13.19 4.70 8.42
C LEU A 12 -12.10 3.87 7.72
N MET A 13 -11.11 4.52 7.11
CA MET A 13 -9.98 3.81 6.49
C MET A 13 -9.15 3.04 7.51
N ASP A 14 -8.93 3.61 8.71
CA ASP A 14 -8.23 2.92 9.80
C ASP A 14 -8.99 1.68 10.31
N LEU A 15 -10.32 1.77 10.39
CA LEU A 15 -11.15 0.60 10.72
C LEU A 15 -10.97 -0.52 9.68
N ILE A 16 -11.02 -0.18 8.40
CA ILE A 16 -10.87 -1.17 7.32
C ILE A 16 -9.48 -1.83 7.40
N MET A 17 -8.42 -1.07 7.69
CA MET A 17 -7.08 -1.62 7.83
C MET A 17 -6.97 -2.65 8.95
N ILE A 18 -7.56 -2.34 10.10
CA ILE A 18 -7.45 -3.20 11.26
C ILE A 18 -8.23 -4.50 11.01
N MET A 19 -9.39 -4.42 10.34
CA MET A 19 -10.13 -5.61 9.91
C MET A 19 -9.28 -6.52 9.01
N ILE A 20 -8.54 -5.96 8.06
CA ILE A 20 -7.70 -6.74 7.13
C ILE A 20 -6.56 -7.44 7.88
N MET A 21 -5.93 -6.76 8.84
CA MET A 21 -4.82 -7.33 9.63
C MET A 21 -5.26 -8.46 10.58
N ILE A 22 -6.54 -8.53 10.93
CA ILE A 22 -7.07 -9.55 11.86
C ILE A 22 -7.40 -10.88 11.16
N LEU A 23 -7.74 -10.84 9.87
CA LEU A 23 -8.10 -11.99 9.05
C LEU A 23 -7.06 -13.14 9.06
N PRO A 24 -5.74 -12.90 8.96
CA PRO A 24 -4.76 -13.98 8.81
C PRO A 24 -4.35 -14.74 10.09
N SER A 25 -4.93 -14.49 11.26
CA SER A 25 -4.27 -14.89 12.52
C SER A 25 -4.17 -16.39 12.84
N ASN A 26 -4.62 -17.29 11.97
CA ASN A 26 -4.54 -18.72 12.21
C ASN A 26 -3.36 -19.31 11.44
N LEU A 27 -2.29 -19.63 12.18
CA LEU A 27 -0.99 -20.00 11.61
C LEU A 27 -0.95 -21.32 10.82
N TYR A 28 -2.07 -22.05 10.73
CA TYR A 28 -2.11 -23.43 10.28
C TYR A 28 -2.65 -23.64 8.84
N TYR A 29 -3.13 -22.58 8.17
CA TYR A 29 -3.59 -22.64 6.77
C TYR A 29 -3.11 -21.43 5.96
N PHE A 30 -1.83 -21.09 6.09
CA PHE A 30 -1.22 -20.04 5.28
C PHE A 30 -0.99 -20.54 3.85
N HIS A 31 -1.94 -20.27 2.98
CA HIS A 31 -1.65 -20.35 1.57
C HIS A 31 -1.08 -19.01 1.12
N PRO A 32 0.10 -18.96 0.47
CA PRO A 32 0.75 -17.71 0.11
C PRO A 32 -0.11 -16.85 -0.82
N LEU A 33 -0.95 -17.46 -1.66
CA LEU A 33 -1.93 -16.76 -2.51
C LEU A 33 -2.96 -15.94 -1.72
N THR A 34 -3.56 -16.47 -0.64
CA THR A 34 -4.52 -15.67 0.16
C THR A 34 -3.82 -14.54 0.88
N MET A 35 -2.58 -14.76 1.33
CA MET A 35 -1.74 -13.73 1.91
C MET A 35 -1.36 -12.63 0.93
N GLY A 36 -1.02 -13.00 -0.32
CA GLY A 36 -0.75 -12.05 -1.38
C GLY A 36 -1.97 -11.19 -1.71
N LEU A 37 -3.15 -11.80 -1.80
CA LEU A 37 -4.40 -11.08 -2.03
C LEU A 37 -4.74 -10.11 -0.89
N LEU A 38 -4.57 -10.53 0.37
CA LEU A 38 -4.76 -9.66 1.54
C LEU A 38 -3.78 -8.48 1.53
N LEU A 39 -2.52 -8.71 1.18
CA LEU A 39 -1.51 -7.66 1.06
C LEU A 39 -1.83 -6.65 -0.05
N ILE A 40 -2.33 -7.12 -1.21
CA ILE A 40 -2.74 -6.21 -2.30
C ILE A 40 -3.87 -5.30 -1.83
N LEU A 41 -4.90 -5.84 -1.16
CA LEU A 41 -6.00 -5.03 -0.61
C LEU A 41 -5.49 -4.00 0.41
N TYR A 42 -4.59 -4.41 1.30
CA TYR A 42 -3.98 -3.52 2.29
C TYR A 42 -3.20 -2.37 1.63
N VAL A 43 -2.38 -2.67 0.62
CA VAL A 43 -1.60 -1.65 -0.13
C VAL A 43 -2.53 -0.64 -0.81
N ILE A 44 -3.62 -1.09 -1.43
CA ILE A 44 -4.60 -0.19 -2.05
C ILE A 44 -5.12 0.82 -1.02
N ILE A 45 -5.53 0.37 0.16
CA ILE A 45 -6.07 1.26 1.19
C ILE A 45 -5.00 2.22 1.73
N ILE A 46 -3.73 1.79 1.85
CA ILE A 46 -2.63 2.69 2.26
C ILE A 46 -2.48 3.80 1.23
N THR A 47 -2.47 3.46 -0.05
CA THR A 47 -2.22 4.44 -1.12
C THR A 47 -3.34 5.48 -1.19
N PHE A 48 -4.59 5.07 -0.97
CA PHE A 48 -5.71 6.00 -0.82
C PHE A 48 -5.56 6.88 0.43
N LYS A 49 -5.19 6.30 1.58
CA LYS A 49 -4.97 7.05 2.82
C LYS A 49 -3.87 8.11 2.67
N MET A 50 -2.74 7.75 2.05
CA MET A 50 -1.63 8.67 1.80
C MET A 50 -2.01 9.81 0.85
N ASN A 51 -2.86 9.53 -0.13
CA ASN A 51 -3.38 10.56 -1.03
C ASN A 51 -4.24 11.59 -0.28
N PHE A 52 -5.09 11.14 0.64
CA PHE A 52 -5.89 12.03 1.47
C PHE A 52 -5.01 12.93 2.35
N ILE A 53 -3.91 12.42 2.92
CA ILE A 53 -3.03 13.20 3.81
C ILE A 53 -2.22 14.26 3.04
N LEU A 54 -1.61 13.88 1.93
CA LEU A 54 -0.57 14.71 1.29
C LEU A 54 -1.10 15.62 0.18
N ASN A 55 -2.39 15.54 -0.20
CA ASN A 55 -3.02 16.29 -1.30
C ASN A 55 -2.23 16.29 -2.62
N ASN A 56 -1.23 15.41 -2.75
CA ASN A 56 -0.28 15.31 -3.84
C ASN A 56 -0.15 13.84 -4.23
N TYR A 57 -0.53 13.52 -5.47
CA TYR A 57 -0.62 12.16 -5.98
C TYR A 57 0.73 11.46 -6.18
N TRP A 58 1.85 12.20 -6.20
CA TRP A 58 3.16 11.64 -6.55
C TRP A 58 3.64 10.58 -5.56
N TYR A 59 3.52 10.86 -4.26
CA TYR A 59 3.98 9.92 -3.23
C TYR A 59 3.08 8.69 -3.12
N SER A 60 1.75 8.87 -3.21
CA SER A 60 0.81 7.75 -3.21
C SER A 60 0.98 6.85 -4.44
N TYR A 61 1.30 7.44 -5.60
CA TYR A 61 1.57 6.70 -6.84
C TYR A 61 2.87 5.88 -6.78
N ILE A 62 3.98 6.48 -6.32
CA ILE A 62 5.26 5.76 -6.17
C ILE A 62 5.09 4.59 -5.20
N LEU A 63 4.41 4.81 -4.06
CA LEU A 63 4.17 3.77 -3.07
C LEU A 63 3.34 2.62 -3.65
N PHE A 64 2.31 2.93 -4.44
CA PHE A 64 1.52 1.91 -5.15
C PHE A 64 2.37 1.06 -6.10
N LEU A 65 3.13 1.71 -6.98
CA LEU A 65 3.95 1.01 -7.99
C LEU A 65 5.01 0.09 -7.37
N VAL A 66 5.74 0.58 -6.37
CA VAL A 66 6.82 -0.19 -5.72
C VAL A 66 6.23 -1.39 -4.99
N MET A 67 5.12 -1.22 -4.28
CA MET A 67 4.49 -2.31 -3.54
C MET A 67 3.88 -3.36 -4.46
N VAL A 68 3.18 -2.96 -5.53
CA VAL A 68 2.62 -3.92 -6.51
C VAL A 68 3.73 -4.68 -7.23
N GLY A 69 4.80 -3.98 -7.65
CA GLY A 69 5.97 -4.63 -8.27
C GLY A 69 6.65 -5.66 -7.37
N GLY A 70 6.85 -5.31 -6.09
CA GLY A 70 7.42 -6.23 -5.10
C GLY A 70 6.54 -7.46 -4.84
N LEU A 71 5.21 -7.26 -4.78
CA LEU A 71 4.25 -8.35 -4.58
C LEU A 71 4.19 -9.31 -5.78
N MET A 72 4.36 -8.82 -7.01
CA MET A 72 4.39 -9.69 -8.20
C MET A 72 5.58 -10.66 -8.19
N ILE A 73 6.75 -10.21 -7.75
CA ILE A 73 7.95 -11.06 -7.63
C ILE A 73 7.73 -12.13 -6.56
N LEU A 74 7.19 -11.74 -5.41
CA LEU A 74 6.82 -12.65 -4.32
C LEU A 74 5.79 -13.69 -4.77
N PHE A 75 4.80 -13.29 -5.57
CA PHE A 75 3.79 -14.19 -6.12
C PHE A 75 4.39 -15.23 -7.08
N MET A 76 5.29 -14.82 -7.99
CA MET A 76 5.99 -15.75 -8.89
C MET A 76 6.83 -16.76 -8.11
N TYR A 77 7.50 -16.32 -7.05
CA TYR A 77 8.28 -17.20 -6.19
C TYR A 77 7.40 -18.26 -5.51
N PHE A 78 6.31 -17.85 -4.87
CA PHE A 78 5.45 -18.77 -4.11
C PHE A 78 4.66 -19.75 -5.00
N THR A 79 4.17 -19.31 -6.16
CA THR A 79 3.49 -20.22 -7.11
C THR A 79 4.42 -21.29 -7.66
N SER A 80 5.74 -21.03 -7.71
CA SER A 80 6.73 -22.03 -8.13
C SER A 80 7.07 -23.09 -7.07
N LEU A 81 6.72 -22.85 -5.80
CA LEU A 81 7.11 -23.69 -4.65
C LEU A 81 5.97 -24.48 -4.02
N MET A 82 4.72 -24.06 -4.20
CA MET A 82 3.58 -24.69 -3.55
C MET A 82 2.97 -25.77 -4.44
N ASN A 83 2.66 -26.93 -3.85
CA ASN A 83 1.73 -27.88 -4.46
C ASN A 83 0.37 -27.17 -4.62
N ASN A 84 -0.32 -27.40 -5.75
CA ASN A 84 -1.66 -26.89 -6.03
C ASN A 84 -2.74 -27.54 -5.14
N GLU A 85 -2.59 -27.47 -3.82
CA GLU A 85 -3.56 -27.98 -2.87
C GLU A 85 -4.81 -27.09 -2.90
N LEU A 86 -5.97 -27.72 -3.09
CA LEU A 86 -7.25 -27.03 -3.10
C LEU A 86 -7.50 -26.38 -1.73
N PHE A 87 -7.92 -25.12 -1.75
CA PHE A 87 -8.30 -24.39 -0.54
C PHE A 87 -9.50 -25.04 0.16
N TYR A 88 -9.27 -25.68 1.30
CA TYR A 88 -10.34 -26.18 2.16
C TYR A 88 -10.76 -25.13 3.20
N PHE A 89 -11.87 -24.44 2.94
CA PHE A 89 -12.51 -23.56 3.92
C PHE A 89 -13.24 -24.39 4.99
N LYS A 90 -12.58 -24.63 6.13
CA LYS A 90 -13.24 -25.26 7.28
C LYS A 90 -14.16 -24.25 7.98
N LEU A 91 -15.47 -24.52 7.97
CA LEU A 91 -16.52 -23.67 8.56
C LEU A 91 -16.22 -23.24 10.02
N LYS A 92 -15.61 -24.12 10.83
CA LYS A 92 -15.23 -23.80 12.23
C LYS A 92 -14.27 -22.60 12.32
N TYR A 93 -13.31 -22.48 11.41
CA TYR A 93 -12.39 -21.35 11.40
C TYR A 93 -13.07 -20.08 10.92
N ASN A 94 -13.95 -20.17 9.93
CA ASN A 94 -14.72 -19.02 9.46
C ASN A 94 -15.58 -18.44 10.59
N ILE A 95 -16.22 -19.27 11.40
CA ILE A 95 -17.00 -18.81 12.56
C ILE A 95 -16.09 -18.13 13.59
N PHE A 96 -14.92 -18.71 13.90
CA PHE A 96 -13.96 -18.08 14.83
C PHE A 96 -13.47 -16.72 14.31
N HIS A 97 -13.16 -16.60 13.02
CA HIS A 97 -12.77 -15.34 12.41
C HIS A 97 -13.90 -14.30 12.45
N MET A 98 -15.15 -14.70 12.20
CA MET A 98 -16.30 -13.79 12.30
C MET A 98 -16.52 -13.30 13.74
N MET A 99 -16.40 -14.17 14.74
CA MET A 99 -16.52 -13.76 16.15
C MET A 99 -15.39 -12.80 16.55
N LYS A 100 -14.16 -13.07 16.08
CA LYS A 100 -13.02 -12.19 16.29
C LYS A 100 -13.28 -10.82 15.68
N LEU A 101 -13.71 -10.75 14.42
CA LEU A 101 -14.04 -9.48 13.75
C LEU A 101 -15.11 -8.68 14.50
N MET A 102 -16.15 -9.35 15.00
CA MET A 102 -17.19 -8.68 15.79
C MET A 102 -16.63 -8.09 17.08
N ILE A 103 -15.79 -8.80 17.81
CA ILE A 103 -15.20 -8.28 19.06
C ILE A 103 -14.38 -7.03 18.78
N TYR A 104 -13.51 -7.06 17.76
CA TYR A 104 -12.70 -5.89 17.42
C TYR A 104 -13.55 -4.73 16.93
N SER A 105 -14.58 -4.97 16.12
CA SER A 105 -15.47 -3.89 15.66
C SER A 105 -16.19 -3.22 16.83
N PHE A 106 -16.66 -3.99 17.82
CA PHE A 106 -17.24 -3.45 19.05
C PHE A 106 -16.24 -2.62 19.85
N PHE A 107 -15.00 -3.10 20.01
CA PHE A 107 -13.95 -2.32 20.69
C PHE A 107 -13.66 -1.00 19.97
N PHE A 108 -13.61 -1.00 18.64
CA PHE A 108 -13.42 0.23 17.87
C PHE A 108 -14.56 1.22 18.03
N ILE A 109 -15.81 0.74 17.93
CA ILE A 109 -17.00 1.58 18.10
C ILE A 109 -17.02 2.17 19.53
N TYR A 110 -16.68 1.37 20.53
CA TYR A 110 -16.58 1.83 21.91
C TYR A 110 -15.52 2.95 22.06
N MET A 111 -14.35 2.79 21.45
CA MET A 111 -13.29 3.80 21.47
C MET A 111 -13.75 5.12 20.83
N ILE A 112 -14.45 5.05 19.69
CA ILE A 112 -14.97 6.25 18.99
C ILE A 112 -16.06 6.95 19.81
N LEU A 113 -17.00 6.19 20.41
CA LEU A 113 -18.09 6.74 21.22
C LEU A 113 -17.60 7.35 22.53
N SER A 114 -16.43 6.91 23.03
CA SER A 114 -15.77 7.60 24.13
C SER A 114 -15.28 8.96 23.61
N ASN A 115 -16.00 10.04 23.94
CA ASN A 115 -15.75 11.42 23.48
C ASN A 115 -14.28 11.88 23.57
N ASN A 116 -13.47 11.21 24.38
CA ASN A 116 -12.05 11.51 24.54
C ASN A 116 -11.21 11.12 23.31
N TYR A 117 -11.56 10.09 22.54
CA TYR A 117 -10.74 9.65 21.41
C TYR A 117 -10.83 10.60 20.23
N LEU A 118 -12.05 11.02 19.84
CA LEU A 118 -12.25 12.03 18.80
C LEU A 118 -11.61 13.37 19.17
N ASN A 119 -11.75 13.81 20.43
CA ASN A 119 -11.11 15.05 20.89
C ASN A 119 -9.58 14.93 20.96
N TYR A 120 -9.04 13.76 21.32
CA TYR A 120 -7.60 13.52 21.32
C TYR A 120 -7.02 13.50 19.91
N ILE A 121 -7.68 12.83 18.96
CA ILE A 121 -7.30 12.85 17.54
C ILE A 121 -7.38 14.28 17.01
N LEU A 122 -8.47 15.00 17.29
CA LEU A 122 -8.61 16.38 16.84
C LEU A 122 -7.48 17.26 17.37
N ASN A 123 -7.09 17.11 18.64
CA ASN A 123 -5.98 17.89 19.23
C ASN A 123 -4.59 17.51 18.68
N MET A 124 -4.31 16.21 18.51
CA MET A 124 -3.02 15.73 17.96
C MET A 124 -2.91 16.08 16.47
N ASN A 125 -3.96 15.84 15.70
CA ASN A 125 -4.01 16.21 14.29
C ASN A 125 -4.02 17.73 14.11
N TYR A 126 -4.56 18.55 15.02
CA TYR A 126 -4.47 20.02 14.87
C TYR A 126 -3.03 20.53 15.00
N PHE A 127 -2.24 19.94 15.89
CA PHE A 127 -0.84 20.30 16.08
C PHE A 127 0.04 19.83 14.91
N GLU A 128 -0.14 18.59 14.47
CA GLU A 128 0.61 18.05 13.32
C GLU A 128 0.13 18.63 11.99
N MET A 129 -1.17 18.80 11.76
CA MET A 129 -1.70 19.46 10.55
C MET A 129 -1.35 20.94 10.48
N LYS A 130 -1.20 21.66 11.60
CA LYS A 130 -0.67 23.03 11.54
C LYS A 130 0.77 23.04 11.04
N ASN A 131 1.63 22.16 11.57
CA ASN A 131 3.01 22.05 11.12
C ASN A 131 3.13 21.57 9.67
N PHE A 132 2.28 20.61 9.26
CA PHE A 132 2.18 20.17 7.87
C PHE A 132 1.62 21.27 6.95
N ASN A 133 0.60 22.01 7.35
CA ASN A 133 0.05 23.12 6.56
C ASN A 133 1.07 24.23 6.38
N TYR A 134 1.88 24.56 7.39
CA TYR A 134 3.02 25.47 7.21
C TYR A 134 4.03 24.89 6.19
N PHE A 135 4.34 23.60 6.24
CA PHE A 135 5.19 22.93 5.25
C PHE A 135 4.59 22.93 3.82
N PHE A 136 3.26 22.82 3.71
CA PHE A 136 2.54 22.84 2.44
C PHE A 136 2.33 24.25 1.89
N GLU A 137 2.11 25.27 2.72
CA GLU A 137 2.04 26.68 2.30
C GLU A 137 3.39 27.18 1.77
N PHE A 138 4.50 26.71 2.35
CA PHE A 138 5.84 26.95 1.80
C PHE A 138 6.09 26.24 0.45
N ASN A 139 5.45 25.09 0.21
CA ASN A 139 5.69 24.27 -0.99
C ASN A 139 4.66 24.46 -2.13
N SER A 140 3.43 24.91 -1.83
CA SER A 140 2.32 24.97 -2.79
C SER A 140 2.50 26.08 -3.83
N ASN A 141 3.17 27.18 -3.48
CA ASN A 141 3.37 28.28 -4.42
C ASN A 141 4.65 28.17 -5.26
N ASN A 142 5.72 27.53 -4.76
CA ASN A 142 7.04 27.64 -5.42
C ASN A 142 7.74 26.32 -5.79
N MET A 143 7.37 25.16 -5.24
CA MET A 143 8.14 23.92 -5.48
C MET A 143 7.48 22.98 -6.50
N TYR A 144 6.16 22.78 -6.45
CA TYR A 144 5.50 21.80 -7.33
C TYR A 144 5.24 22.29 -8.76
N LYS A 145 5.09 23.61 -8.96
CA LYS A 145 5.10 24.21 -10.31
C LYS A 145 6.50 24.20 -10.94
N ASN A 146 7.57 24.16 -10.12
CA ASN A 146 8.96 24.26 -10.56
C ASN A 146 9.61 22.94 -11.01
N LEU A 147 9.01 21.78 -10.72
CA LEU A 147 9.51 20.51 -11.27
C LEU A 147 9.35 20.43 -12.80
N MET A 148 8.42 21.22 -13.35
CA MET A 148 8.04 21.21 -14.77
C MET A 148 8.00 22.61 -15.41
N MET A 149 8.65 23.63 -14.81
CA MET A 149 8.75 24.96 -15.44
C MET A 149 10.16 25.20 -15.99
N ASP A 150 10.16 25.56 -17.27
CA ASP A 150 11.15 26.16 -18.20
C ASP A 150 12.64 26.19 -17.85
N PHE A 151 13.04 26.42 -16.60
CA PHE A 151 14.44 26.56 -16.20
C PHE A 151 15.22 25.23 -16.15
N SER A 152 14.55 24.09 -16.09
CA SER A 152 15.15 22.74 -16.02
C SER A 152 14.70 21.80 -17.14
N LEU A 153 14.05 22.31 -18.19
CA LEU A 153 13.48 21.48 -19.25
C LEU A 153 14.54 20.68 -20.01
N SER A 154 15.75 21.24 -20.17
CA SER A 154 16.92 20.55 -20.75
C SER A 154 17.42 19.40 -19.87
N MET A 155 17.49 19.60 -18.55
CA MET A 155 17.88 18.55 -17.60
C MET A 155 16.81 17.45 -17.52
N ASN A 156 15.53 17.82 -17.51
CA ASN A 156 14.43 16.87 -17.53
C ASN A 156 14.43 16.03 -18.82
N LEU A 157 14.64 16.66 -19.99
CA LEU A 157 14.80 15.95 -21.26
C LEU A 157 16.01 15.01 -21.25
N TYR A 158 17.15 15.45 -20.71
CA TYR A 158 18.33 14.59 -20.55
C TYR A 158 18.01 13.36 -19.68
N MET A 159 17.32 13.55 -18.55
CA MET A 159 16.93 12.44 -17.67
C MET A 159 15.94 11.48 -18.35
N ILE A 160 14.98 11.99 -19.13
CA ILE A 160 14.04 11.14 -19.88
C ILE A 160 14.79 10.31 -20.93
N ILE A 161 15.68 10.91 -21.70
CA ILE A 161 16.49 10.21 -22.71
C ILE A 161 17.42 9.18 -22.05
N TYR A 162 18.06 9.54 -20.93
CA TYR A 162 18.91 8.64 -20.17
C TYR A 162 18.13 7.43 -19.66
N LEU A 163 16.97 7.62 -19.03
CA LEU A 163 16.13 6.52 -18.55
C LEU A 163 15.64 5.63 -19.69
N PHE A 164 15.29 6.22 -20.83
CA PHE A 164 14.90 5.46 -22.03
C PHE A 164 16.05 4.59 -22.57
N LEU A 165 17.27 5.14 -22.68
CA LEU A 165 18.45 4.39 -23.08
C LEU A 165 18.78 3.25 -22.10
N MET A 166 18.67 3.52 -20.79
CA MET A 166 18.89 2.49 -19.77
C MET A 166 17.89 1.35 -19.91
N MET A 167 16.60 1.64 -20.13
CA MET A 167 15.59 0.61 -20.38
C MET A 167 15.93 -0.26 -21.60
N VAL A 168 16.30 0.37 -22.72
CA VAL A 168 16.69 -0.34 -23.94
C VAL A 168 17.91 -1.23 -23.68
N SER A 169 18.92 -0.71 -22.98
CA SER A 169 20.13 -1.47 -22.66
C SER A 169 19.84 -2.70 -21.78
N VAL A 170 18.97 -2.55 -20.76
CA VAL A 170 18.53 -3.66 -19.91
C VAL A 170 17.79 -4.72 -20.73
N VAL A 171 16.89 -4.33 -21.63
CA VAL A 171 16.19 -5.30 -22.51
C VAL A 171 17.18 -6.05 -23.40
N ILE A 172 18.20 -5.38 -23.95
CA ILE A 172 19.26 -6.04 -24.75
C ILE A 172 20.07 -7.03 -23.91
N ILE A 173 20.39 -6.69 -22.65
CA ILE A 173 21.09 -7.59 -21.72
C ILE A 173 20.21 -8.80 -21.37
N CYS A 174 18.95 -8.56 -21.00
CA CYS A 174 18.01 -9.62 -20.61
C CYS A 174 17.62 -10.55 -21.76
N ASN A 175 17.55 -10.05 -23.01
CA ASN A 175 17.19 -10.86 -24.17
C ASN A 175 18.29 -11.84 -24.61
N LYS A 176 19.46 -11.87 -23.94
CA LYS A 176 20.43 -12.96 -24.09
C LYS A 176 19.95 -14.20 -23.34
N THR A 177 19.18 -15.05 -24.01
CA THR A 177 18.94 -16.44 -23.57
C THR A 177 19.88 -17.36 -24.39
N LYS A 178 20.58 -18.32 -23.79
CA LYS A 178 20.04 -19.68 -23.57
C LYS A 178 21.02 -20.50 -22.71
N ILE A 179 20.87 -20.50 -21.39
CA ILE A 179 21.14 -21.69 -20.56
C ILE A 179 20.06 -21.67 -19.47
N PRO A 180 19.37 -22.80 -19.21
CA PRO A 180 18.36 -22.83 -18.16
C PRO A 180 19.01 -22.57 -16.80
N LEU A 181 18.44 -21.64 -16.01
CA LEU A 181 18.81 -21.40 -14.61
C LEU A 181 18.53 -22.61 -13.70
N ARG A 182 17.89 -23.66 -14.23
CA ARG A 182 17.72 -24.95 -13.57
C ARG A 182 18.56 -25.99 -14.30
N GLN A 183 19.43 -26.68 -13.56
CA GLN A 183 20.02 -27.92 -14.03
C GLN A 183 18.86 -28.88 -14.31
N MET A 184 18.72 -29.30 -15.56
CA MET A 184 17.90 -30.46 -15.89
C MET A 184 18.52 -31.62 -15.12
N SER A 185 17.86 -32.11 -14.08
CA SER A 185 18.23 -33.37 -13.45
C SER A 185 17.98 -34.46 -14.49
N LEU A 186 19.02 -34.75 -15.28
CA LEU A 186 19.10 -35.98 -16.04
C LEU A 186 19.57 -37.06 -15.07
N ILE A 187 18.80 -38.16 -15.06
CA ILE A 187 18.85 -39.36 -14.21
C ILE A 187 17.84 -39.31 -13.08
#